data_AF-A0A7C9VRR6-F1
#
_entry.id   AF-A0A7C9VRR6-F1
#
_cell.length_a   1.000
_cell.length_b   1.000
_cell.length_c   1.000
_cell.angle_alpha   90.00
_cell.angle_beta   90.00
_cell.angle_gamma   90.00
#
_symmetry.space_group_name_H-M   'P 1'
#
loop_
_entity.id
_entity.type
_entity.pdbx_description
1 polymer ?
#
loop_
_entity_poly.entity_id
_entity_poly.type
_entity_poly.pdbx_seq_one_letter_code
_entity_poly.pdbx_strand_id
1 'polypeptide(L)'
;MKRRIVSVLLALGCAAALSACASNEDKFVSELKAAGFSNPGEPSTEKSKKSKKVGKRTIKSSSSTIEVVVRVKGCDLEFAKSSGQSGYWLDELHVKGQEPDWPGYPENLNRDQVVKLLADNSAKPDGFKDCYKPNES
;
A
#
# COMPACT_ATOMS: atom_id res chain seq x y z
N MET A 1 51.32 38.87 -9.84
CA MET A 1 49.90 38.96 -9.45
C MET A 1 49.28 37.57 -9.49
N LYS A 2 48.82 37.06 -8.34
CA LYS A 2 48.24 35.72 -8.16
C LYS A 2 46.76 35.74 -8.56
N ARG A 3 46.36 35.02 -9.60
CA ARG A 3 44.94 34.77 -9.90
C ARG A 3 44.53 33.45 -9.27
N ARG A 4 43.80 33.53 -8.16
CA ARG A 4 43.10 32.41 -7.53
C ARG A 4 41.86 32.13 -8.37
N ILE A 5 41.86 31.02 -9.11
CA ILE A 5 40.64 30.46 -9.70
C ILE A 5 40.04 29.58 -8.60
N VAL A 6 38.92 30.05 -8.07
CA VAL A 6 38.12 29.39 -7.05
C VAL A 6 37.40 28.21 -7.73
N SER A 7 37.87 26.99 -7.45
CA SER A 7 37.19 25.76 -7.84
C SER A 7 35.94 25.56 -6.97
N VAL A 8 34.83 26.21 -7.34
CA VAL A 8 33.48 25.86 -6.85
C VAL A 8 32.92 24.83 -7.82
N LEU A 9 33.35 23.58 -7.67
CA LEU A 9 32.82 22.43 -8.41
C LEU A 9 32.91 21.19 -7.50
N LEU A 10 32.21 21.25 -6.36
CA LEU A 10 31.97 20.07 -5.53
C LEU A 10 30.69 20.24 -4.69
N ALA A 11 29.57 20.47 -5.36
CA ALA A 11 28.26 20.49 -4.70
C ALA A 11 27.13 19.87 -5.55
N LEU A 12 27.47 19.01 -6.52
CA LEU A 12 26.50 18.15 -7.21
C LEU A 12 26.92 16.69 -7.00
N GLY A 13 26.56 16.13 -5.85
CA GLY A 13 26.93 14.75 -5.55
C GLY A 13 26.43 14.18 -4.23
N CYS A 14 25.35 14.71 -3.64
CA CYS A 14 24.78 14.17 -2.39
C CYS A 14 23.24 14.24 -2.36
N ALA A 15 22.55 13.92 -3.46
CA ALA A 15 21.09 13.81 -3.46
C ALA A 15 20.56 12.48 -4.01
N ALA A 16 21.38 11.43 -4.01
CA ALA A 16 20.99 10.11 -4.53
C ALA A 16 21.17 8.94 -3.54
N ALA A 17 21.23 9.20 -2.23
CA ALA A 17 21.47 8.14 -1.22
C ALA A 17 20.58 8.22 0.03
N LEU A 18 19.41 8.87 -0.02
CA LEU A 18 18.43 8.85 1.09
C LEU A 18 17.19 7.99 0.82
N SER A 19 17.12 7.25 -0.30
CA SER A 19 16.05 6.26 -0.51
C SER A 19 16.26 4.94 0.25
N ALA A 20 17.37 4.80 0.99
CA ALA A 20 17.74 3.59 1.71
C ALA A 20 17.47 3.73 3.21
N CYS A 21 16.17 3.77 3.60
CA CYS A 21 15.66 3.35 4.92
C CYS A 21 14.12 3.48 5.07
N ALA A 22 13.34 3.70 3.99
CA ALA A 22 11.88 3.65 4.11
C ALA A 22 11.44 2.20 4.39
N SER A 23 10.66 2.00 5.45
CA SER A 23 10.04 0.72 5.76
C SER A 23 9.12 0.30 4.61
N ASN A 24 8.78 -0.99 4.51
CA ASN A 24 7.84 -1.42 3.45
C ASN A 24 6.44 -0.81 3.65
N GLU A 25 6.08 -0.51 4.90
CA GLU A 25 4.89 0.24 5.30
C GLU A 25 4.90 1.66 4.71
N ASP A 26 5.99 2.43 4.93
CA ASP A 26 6.14 3.79 4.40
C ASP A 26 6.07 3.82 2.86
N LYS A 27 6.66 2.80 2.22
CA LYS A 27 6.63 2.67 0.77
C LYS A 27 5.21 2.43 0.28
N PHE A 28 4.44 1.58 0.96
CA PHE A 28 3.07 1.30 0.55
C PHE A 28 2.16 2.50 0.75
N VAL A 29 2.27 3.21 1.88
CA VAL A 29 1.58 4.49 2.10
C VAL A 29 1.95 5.50 1.00
N SER A 30 3.23 5.59 0.64
CA SER A 30 3.71 6.48 -0.42
C SER A 30 3.17 6.08 -1.80
N GLU A 31 3.04 4.79 -2.08
CA GLU A 31 2.44 4.26 -3.31
C GLU A 31 0.95 4.61 -3.41
N LEU A 32 0.19 4.48 -2.32
CA LEU A 32 -1.23 4.87 -2.28
C LEU A 32 -1.39 6.38 -2.50
N LYS A 33 -0.54 7.20 -1.87
CA LYS A 33 -0.52 8.66 -2.09
C LYS A 33 -0.15 9.00 -3.54
N ALA A 34 0.87 8.36 -4.10
CA ALA A 34 1.32 8.57 -5.47
C ALA A 34 0.27 8.11 -6.49
N ALA A 35 -0.51 7.09 -6.17
CA ALA A 35 -1.64 6.67 -6.98
C ALA A 35 -2.76 7.73 -6.98
N GLY A 36 -2.82 8.60 -5.97
CA GLY A 36 -3.83 9.65 -5.86
C GLY A 36 -4.94 9.34 -4.85
N PHE A 37 -4.71 8.39 -3.94
CA PHE A 37 -5.56 8.23 -2.77
C PHE A 37 -5.22 9.28 -1.71
N SER A 38 -6.24 9.97 -1.22
CA SER A 38 -6.12 10.98 -0.18
C SER A 38 -6.06 10.35 1.20
N ASN A 39 -5.18 10.89 2.06
CA ASN A 39 -5.09 10.58 3.49
C ASN A 39 -5.07 9.07 3.84
N PRO A 40 -4.13 8.25 3.31
CA PRO A 40 -3.94 6.89 3.84
C PRO A 40 -3.62 6.95 5.34
N GLY A 41 -4.23 6.04 6.09
CA GLY A 41 -4.08 5.89 7.53
C GLY A 41 -2.71 5.33 7.93
N GLU A 42 -2.60 4.98 9.21
CA GLU A 42 -1.42 4.32 9.74
C GLU A 42 -1.36 2.87 9.21
N PRO A 43 -0.21 2.42 8.66
CA PRO A 43 -0.06 1.06 8.17
C PRO A 43 0.05 0.05 9.32
N SER A 44 -0.51 -1.14 9.12
CA SER A 44 -0.29 -2.34 9.94
C SER A 44 0.51 -3.38 9.14
N THR A 45 1.19 -4.31 9.84
CA THR A 45 1.84 -5.44 9.20
C THR A 45 1.52 -6.74 9.93
N GLU A 46 0.81 -7.65 9.24
CA GLU A 46 0.68 -9.04 9.65
C GLU A 46 1.86 -9.89 9.15
N LYS A 47 2.35 -10.79 10.01
CA LYS A 47 3.52 -11.65 9.70
C LYS A 47 3.17 -13.11 9.84
N SER A 48 3.25 -13.87 8.74
CA SER A 48 3.17 -15.32 8.77
C SER A 48 4.56 -15.95 8.66
N LYS A 49 4.84 -16.96 9.49
CA LYS A 49 6.08 -17.75 9.42
C LYS A 49 5.75 -19.21 9.15
N LYS A 50 6.31 -19.75 8.07
CA LYS A 50 6.22 -21.17 7.73
C LYS A 50 7.61 -21.79 7.69
N SER A 51 7.73 -23.02 8.15
CA SER A 51 8.96 -23.80 8.01
C SER A 51 8.67 -25.13 7.35
N LYS A 52 9.55 -25.55 6.45
CA LYS A 52 9.46 -26.83 5.74
C LYS A 52 10.80 -27.55 5.85
N LYS A 53 10.77 -28.81 6.30
CA LYS A 53 11.95 -29.67 6.30
C LYS A 53 12.09 -30.34 4.94
N VAL A 54 13.27 -30.21 4.32
CA VAL A 54 13.62 -30.85 3.05
C VAL A 54 14.92 -31.62 3.26
N GLY A 55 14.81 -32.94 3.39
CA GLY A 55 15.92 -33.80 3.83
C GLY A 55 16.44 -33.41 5.21
N LYS A 56 17.75 -33.13 5.33
CA LYS A 56 18.38 -32.64 6.57
C LYS A 56 18.28 -31.12 6.75
N ARG A 57 17.73 -30.37 5.79
CA ARG A 57 17.65 -28.90 5.83
C ARG A 57 16.28 -28.43 6.28
N THR A 58 16.23 -27.34 7.02
CA THR A 58 15.00 -26.63 7.36
C THR A 58 14.96 -25.32 6.58
N ILE A 59 13.94 -25.16 5.73
CA ILE A 59 13.68 -23.94 4.98
C ILE A 59 12.66 -23.12 5.79
N LYS A 60 13.00 -21.88 6.13
CA LYS A 60 12.07 -20.94 6.78
C LYS A 60 11.65 -19.91 5.74
N SER A 61 10.35 -19.69 5.59
CA SER A 61 9.77 -18.62 4.79
C SER A 61 8.93 -17.73 5.70
N SER A 62 9.05 -16.43 5.53
CA SER A 62 8.16 -15.45 6.15
C SER A 62 7.45 -14.68 5.04
N SER A 63 6.13 -14.57 5.12
CA SER A 63 5.37 -13.59 4.37
C SER A 63 4.94 -12.48 5.32
N SER A 64 4.90 -11.26 4.81
CA SER A 64 4.32 -10.13 5.54
C SER A 64 3.28 -9.49 4.65
N THR A 65 2.08 -9.32 5.16
CA THR A 65 1.02 -8.51 4.57
C THR A 65 1.04 -7.16 5.25
N ILE A 66 0.95 -6.10 4.48
CA ILE A 66 0.90 -4.73 4.97
C ILE A 66 -0.50 -4.24 4.63
N GLU A 67 -1.26 -3.80 5.63
CA GLU A 67 -2.57 -3.18 5.41
C GLU A 67 -2.52 -1.68 5.68
N VAL A 68 -3.34 -0.93 4.95
CA VAL A 68 -3.53 0.50 5.11
C VAL A 68 -5.00 0.83 4.86
N VAL A 69 -5.66 1.42 5.85
CA VAL A 69 -7.00 1.95 5.68
C VAL A 69 -6.95 3.28 4.94
N VAL A 70 -7.77 3.42 3.90
CA VAL A 70 -7.87 4.62 3.07
C VAL A 70 -9.34 5.02 2.97
N ARG A 71 -9.64 6.29 3.29
CA ARG A 71 -10.98 6.82 3.06
C ARG A 71 -11.18 7.15 1.59
N VAL A 72 -12.07 6.41 0.93
CA VAL A 72 -12.42 6.58 -0.48
C VAL A 72 -13.93 6.81 -0.60
N LYS A 73 -14.32 8.00 -1.06
CA LYS A 73 -15.73 8.34 -1.35
C LYS A 73 -16.67 8.03 -0.16
N GLY A 74 -16.23 8.34 1.06
CA GLY A 74 -17.01 8.11 2.29
C GLY A 74 -16.79 6.76 2.96
N CYS A 75 -16.29 5.73 2.27
CA CYS A 75 -15.94 4.44 2.87
C CYS A 75 -14.50 4.40 3.36
N ASP A 76 -14.26 3.72 4.47
CA ASP A 76 -12.92 3.34 4.91
C ASP A 76 -12.61 1.95 4.34
N LEU A 77 -11.66 1.89 3.42
CA LEU A 77 -11.31 0.68 2.69
C LEU A 77 -9.93 0.22 3.15
N GLU A 78 -9.78 -1.03 3.52
CA GLU A 78 -8.48 -1.62 3.79
C GLU A 78 -7.83 -2.08 2.50
N PHE A 79 -6.68 -1.47 2.19
CA PHE A 79 -5.82 -1.89 1.11
C PHE A 79 -4.72 -2.75 1.69
N ALA A 80 -4.56 -3.95 1.17
CA ALA A 80 -3.53 -4.87 1.65
C ALA A 80 -2.53 -5.21 0.54
N LYS A 81 -1.29 -5.48 0.96
CA LYS A 81 -0.17 -5.74 0.05
C LYS A 81 0.85 -6.71 0.65
N SER A 82 1.25 -7.70 -0.14
CA SER A 82 2.39 -8.54 0.20
C SER A 82 3.69 -7.73 0.09
N SER A 83 4.45 -7.71 1.19
CA SER A 83 5.73 -6.99 1.27
C SER A 83 6.69 -7.39 0.14
N GLY A 84 7.05 -6.43 -0.72
CA GLY A 84 7.99 -6.62 -1.82
C GLY A 84 7.37 -7.10 -3.14
N GLN A 85 6.04 -7.23 -3.23
CA GLN A 85 5.33 -7.48 -4.48
C GLN A 85 4.79 -6.18 -5.10
N SER A 86 4.39 -6.24 -6.37
CA SER A 86 3.67 -5.15 -7.04
C SER A 86 2.16 -5.30 -6.86
N GLY A 87 1.43 -4.19 -6.94
CA GLY A 87 -0.02 -4.17 -6.77
C GLY A 87 -0.46 -4.33 -5.32
N TYR A 88 -1.76 -4.26 -5.09
CA TYR A 88 -2.44 -4.41 -3.81
C TYR A 88 -3.84 -5.00 -4.04
N TRP A 89 -4.54 -5.39 -2.99
CA TRP A 89 -5.93 -5.83 -3.04
C TRP A 89 -6.80 -5.03 -2.09
N LEU A 90 -8.12 -5.13 -2.29
CA LEU A 90 -9.10 -4.68 -1.31
C LEU A 90 -9.36 -5.85 -0.35
N ASP A 91 -8.98 -5.68 0.90
CA ASP A 91 -9.11 -6.73 1.92
C ASP A 91 -10.46 -6.63 2.61
N GLU A 92 -10.69 -5.52 3.31
CA GLU A 92 -11.87 -5.31 4.14
C GLU A 92 -12.50 -3.92 3.90
N LEU A 93 -13.79 -3.82 4.22
CA LEU A 93 -14.50 -2.55 4.36
C LEU A 93 -14.74 -2.27 5.84
N HIS A 94 -14.29 -1.13 6.36
CA HIS A 94 -14.65 -0.73 7.73
C HIS A 94 -15.95 0.07 7.71
N VAL A 95 -17.02 -0.51 8.27
CA VAL A 95 -18.34 0.11 8.35
C VAL A 95 -19.00 -0.16 9.70
N LYS A 96 -19.31 0.90 10.45
CA LYS A 96 -20.02 0.82 11.74
C LYS A 96 -19.32 -0.12 12.76
N GLY A 97 -17.98 -0.15 12.75
CA GLY A 97 -17.19 -1.04 13.62
C GLY A 97 -17.18 -2.51 13.20
N GLN A 98 -17.65 -2.81 11.99
CA GLN A 98 -17.52 -4.11 11.34
C GLN A 98 -16.48 -4.03 10.22
N GLU A 99 -15.89 -5.18 9.93
CA GLU A 99 -14.81 -5.40 8.97
C GLU A 99 -15.22 -6.53 7.99
N PRO A 100 -16.30 -6.37 7.20
CA PRO A 100 -16.65 -7.36 6.18
C PRO A 100 -15.58 -7.44 5.07
N ASP A 101 -15.13 -8.66 4.83
CA ASP A 101 -14.23 -9.03 3.73
C ASP A 101 -14.75 -8.57 2.36
N TRP A 102 -13.84 -8.18 1.48
CA TRP A 102 -14.15 -7.92 0.10
C TRP A 102 -14.47 -9.22 -0.65
N PRO A 103 -15.66 -9.35 -1.27
CA PRO A 103 -16.02 -10.57 -1.97
C PRO A 103 -15.04 -10.91 -3.09
N GLY A 104 -14.48 -12.12 -3.03
CA GLY A 104 -13.61 -12.66 -4.06
C GLY A 104 -12.17 -12.15 -4.03
N TYR A 105 -11.77 -11.38 -3.01
CA TYR A 105 -10.38 -10.94 -2.78
C TYR A 105 -9.68 -10.45 -4.06
N PRO A 106 -10.09 -9.30 -4.62
CA PRO A 106 -9.59 -8.83 -5.90
C PRO A 106 -8.13 -8.38 -5.79
N GLU A 107 -7.22 -9.19 -6.33
CA GLU A 107 -5.77 -8.99 -6.20
C GLU A 107 -5.10 -8.18 -7.32
N ASN A 108 -3.89 -7.69 -7.02
CA ASN A 108 -2.98 -7.03 -7.96
C ASN A 108 -3.62 -5.87 -8.73
N LEU A 109 -4.41 -5.07 -8.01
CA LEU A 109 -5.09 -3.91 -8.55
C LEU A 109 -4.16 -2.70 -8.61
N ASN A 110 -4.37 -1.88 -9.64
CA ASN A 110 -3.97 -0.48 -9.64
C ASN A 110 -5.18 0.42 -9.30
N ARG A 111 -4.94 1.73 -9.17
CA ARG A 111 -5.99 2.67 -8.77
C ARG A 111 -7.18 2.66 -9.73
N ASP A 112 -6.95 2.66 -11.03
CA ASP A 112 -8.05 2.75 -12.00
C ASP A 112 -8.92 1.50 -11.96
N GLN A 113 -8.31 0.34 -11.71
CA GLN A 113 -9.03 -0.91 -11.46
C GLN A 113 -9.84 -0.85 -10.15
N VAL A 114 -9.28 -0.29 -9.07
CA VAL A 114 -10.04 -0.05 -7.84
C VAL A 114 -11.22 0.88 -8.11
N VAL A 115 -10.99 2.06 -8.70
CA VAL A 115 -12.05 3.02 -8.99
C VAL A 115 -13.15 2.41 -9.84
N LYS A 116 -12.78 1.61 -10.86
CA LYS A 116 -13.74 0.88 -11.69
C LYS A 116 -14.54 -0.14 -10.86
N LEU A 117 -13.88 -0.93 -10.04
CA LEU A 117 -14.50 -1.94 -9.18
C LEU A 117 -15.47 -1.31 -8.17
N LEU A 118 -15.11 -0.16 -7.60
CA LEU A 118 -16.00 0.58 -6.69
C LEU A 118 -17.24 1.12 -7.41
N ALA A 119 -17.11 1.52 -8.68
CA ALA A 119 -18.18 2.15 -9.46
C ALA A 119 -19.07 1.17 -10.25
N ASP A 120 -18.60 -0.05 -10.51
CA ASP A 120 -19.34 -1.03 -11.32
C ASP A 120 -20.33 -1.89 -10.51
N ASN A 121 -20.95 -2.86 -11.17
CA ASN A 121 -21.90 -3.79 -10.55
C ASN A 121 -21.24 -5.03 -9.93
N SER A 122 -19.93 -5.02 -9.67
CA SER A 122 -19.25 -6.11 -8.95
C SER A 122 -19.81 -6.30 -7.54
N ALA A 123 -19.69 -7.54 -7.05
CA ALA A 123 -20.03 -7.88 -5.68
C ALA A 123 -19.19 -7.05 -4.69
N LYS A 124 -19.84 -6.56 -3.64
CA LYS A 124 -19.29 -5.65 -2.64
C LYS A 124 -19.66 -6.15 -1.25
N PRO A 125 -18.83 -5.89 -0.23
CA PRO A 125 -19.18 -6.27 1.14
C PRO A 125 -20.48 -5.60 1.60
N ASP A 126 -21.13 -6.23 2.58
CA ASP A 126 -22.31 -5.66 3.22
C ASP A 126 -21.98 -4.30 3.84
N GLY A 127 -22.91 -3.35 3.73
CA GLY A 127 -22.71 -1.97 4.21
C GLY A 127 -21.95 -1.05 3.25
N PHE A 128 -21.39 -1.54 2.14
CA PHE A 128 -20.70 -0.67 1.17
C PHE A 128 -21.57 0.47 0.65
N LYS A 129 -22.84 0.17 0.32
CA LYS A 129 -23.78 1.18 -0.19
C LYS A 129 -24.15 2.25 0.86
N ASP A 130 -23.95 1.96 2.14
CA ASP A 130 -24.25 2.91 3.22
C ASP A 130 -23.16 3.98 3.33
N CYS A 131 -21.92 3.66 2.95
CA CYS A 131 -20.79 4.58 3.03
C CYS A 131 -20.36 5.18 1.68
N TYR A 132 -20.56 4.45 0.57
CA TYR A 132 -19.99 4.84 -0.72
C TYR A 132 -20.82 5.92 -1.40
N LYS A 133 -20.20 7.08 -1.56
CA LYS A 133 -20.81 8.28 -2.11
C LYS A 133 -19.97 8.76 -3.29
N PRO A 134 -20.28 8.33 -4.52
CA PRO A 134 -19.43 8.56 -5.70
C PRO A 134 -19.16 10.04 -6.00
N ASN A 135 -20.05 10.92 -5.53
CA ASN A 135 -19.97 12.37 -5.74
C ASN A 135 -19.22 13.13 -4.64
N GLU A 136 -18.84 12.49 -3.54
CA GLU A 136 -18.00 13.13 -2.51
C GLU A 136 -16.53 13.12 -2.95
N SER A 137 -15.74 14.11 -2.53
CA SER A 137 -14.30 14.21 -2.85
C SER A 137 -13.45 13.77 -1.68
#